data_AF-A0A8T8I7Z7-F1
#
_entry.id   AF-A0A8T8I7Z7-F1
#
_cell.length_a   1.000
_cell.length_b   1.000
_cell.length_c   1.000
_cell.angle_alpha   90.00
_cell.angle_beta   90.00
_cell.angle_gamma   90.00
#
_symmetry.space_group_name_H-M   'P 1'
#
loop_
_entity.id
_entity.type
_entity.pdbx_description
1 polymer ?
#
loop_
_entity_poly.entity_id
_entity_poly.type
_entity_poly.pdbx_seq_one_letter_code
_entity_poly.pdbx_strand_id
1 'polypeptide(L)'
;MITLEKESVMARANRRKKEQQESLVLVDGYYIPAEIKDAYIQLKHYCIDELIEELSKTCHHVGLENDGEYVFVYGEDEEHNKRYVIELSPIKISQIEKAIGTKKLADYIKEYENG
;
A
#
# COMPACT_ATOMS: atom_id res chain seq x y z
N MET A 1 -37.07 10.59 -38.70
CA MET A 1 -37.27 10.57 -37.24
C MET A 1 -36.18 9.73 -36.61
N ILE A 2 -35.02 10.31 -36.30
CA ILE A 2 -33.91 9.61 -35.61
C ILE A 2 -33.33 10.57 -34.59
N THR A 3 -34.11 10.93 -33.57
CA THR A 3 -33.64 11.89 -32.57
C THR A 3 -34.07 11.58 -31.14
N LEU A 4 -34.90 10.55 -30.90
CA LEU A 4 -35.46 10.27 -29.57
C LEU A 4 -34.72 9.20 -28.77
N GLU A 5 -33.88 8.36 -29.40
CA GLU A 5 -33.17 7.29 -28.68
C GLU A 5 -31.85 7.74 -28.03
N LYS A 6 -31.17 8.76 -28.60
CA LYS A 6 -29.85 9.23 -28.10
C LYS A 6 -29.92 9.96 -26.76
N GLU A 7 -31.01 10.68 -26.48
CA GLU A 7 -31.19 11.37 -25.19
C GLU A 7 -31.41 10.38 -24.03
N SER A 8 -32.04 9.23 -24.29
CA SER A 8 -32.32 8.21 -23.26
C SER A 8 -31.07 7.46 -22.78
N VAL A 9 -30.06 7.29 -23.66
CA VAL A 9 -28.83 6.58 -23.35
C VAL A 9 -27.85 7.47 -22.59
N MET A 10 -27.69 8.74 -22.98
CA MET A 10 -26.84 9.69 -22.24
C MET A 10 -27.37 9.98 -20.84
N ALA A 11 -28.70 10.09 -20.67
CA ALA A 11 -29.30 10.29 -19.35
C ALA A 11 -29.11 9.08 -18.41
N ARG A 12 -29.12 7.85 -18.94
CA ARG A 12 -28.84 6.62 -18.17
C ARG A 12 -27.36 6.47 -17.84
N ALA A 13 -26.46 6.81 -18.76
CA ALA A 13 -25.02 6.78 -18.53
C ALA A 13 -24.57 7.82 -17.48
N ASN A 14 -25.16 9.02 -17.49
CA ASN A 14 -24.86 10.07 -16.51
C ASN A 14 -25.45 9.82 -15.12
N ARG A 15 -26.55 9.06 -14.99
CA ARG A 15 -27.06 8.65 -13.66
C ARG A 15 -26.16 7.62 -13.00
N ARG A 16 -25.66 6.62 -13.75
CA ARG A 16 -24.71 5.63 -13.22
C ARG A 16 -23.38 6.25 -12.76
N LYS A 17 -22.89 7.28 -13.45
CA LYS A 17 -21.68 8.02 -13.03
C LYS A 17 -21.89 8.88 -11.78
N LYS A 18 -23.12 9.26 -11.45
CA LYS A 18 -23.43 10.07 -10.24
C LYS A 18 -23.64 9.24 -8.98
N GLU A 19 -23.87 7.94 -9.11
CA GLU A 19 -24.07 7.00 -7.98
C GLU A 19 -22.78 6.31 -7.53
N GLN A 20 -21.69 6.39 -8.30
CA GLN A 20 -20.35 5.95 -7.88
C GLN A 20 -19.57 7.10 -7.24
N GLN A 21 -20.13 7.72 -6.21
CA GLN A 21 -19.27 8.33 -5.21
C GLN A 21 -18.66 7.13 -4.46
N GLU A 22 -17.52 6.64 -4.95
CA GLU A 22 -16.80 5.52 -4.32
C GLU A 22 -16.64 5.86 -2.84
N SER A 23 -17.30 5.08 -1.97
CA SER A 23 -17.19 5.29 -0.52
C SER A 23 -15.73 5.07 -0.15
N LEU A 24 -15.08 6.11 0.39
CA LEU A 24 -13.70 6.03 0.85
C LEU A 24 -13.67 5.81 2.36
N VAL A 25 -12.69 5.05 2.83
CA VAL A 25 -12.41 4.80 4.25
C VAL A 25 -10.96 5.12 4.54
N LEU A 26 -10.69 5.64 5.74
CA LEU A 26 -9.32 5.93 6.18
C LEU A 26 -8.67 4.66 6.74
N VAL A 27 -7.51 4.29 6.21
CA VAL A 27 -6.67 3.18 6.69
C VAL A 27 -5.24 3.71 6.77
N ASP A 28 -4.66 3.73 7.98
CA ASP A 28 -3.30 4.22 8.26
C ASP A 28 -2.97 5.55 7.59
N GLY A 29 -3.88 6.52 7.68
CA GLY A 29 -3.70 7.85 7.08
C GLY A 29 -4.08 7.96 5.60
N TYR A 30 -4.43 6.86 4.91
CA TYR A 30 -4.79 6.88 3.48
C TYR A 30 -6.26 6.58 3.22
N TYR A 31 -6.85 7.30 2.26
CA TYR A 31 -8.20 7.02 1.79
C TYR A 31 -8.21 5.86 0.79
N ILE A 32 -8.85 4.76 1.18
CA ILE A 32 -8.97 3.53 0.40
C ILE A 32 -10.43 3.36 -0.02
N PRO A 33 -10.73 2.95 -1.27
CA PRO A 33 -12.08 2.56 -1.64
C PRO A 33 -12.60 1.44 -0.73
N ALA A 34 -13.78 1.64 -0.14
CA ALA A 34 -14.38 0.72 0.82
C ALA A 34 -14.52 -0.70 0.27
N GLU A 35 -14.76 -0.82 -1.05
CA GLU A 35 -14.87 -2.10 -1.76
C GLU A 35 -13.60 -2.96 -1.67
N ILE A 36 -12.42 -2.34 -1.60
CA ILE A 36 -11.14 -3.05 -1.58
C ILE A 36 -10.46 -3.01 -0.21
N LYS A 37 -11.07 -2.37 0.80
CA LYS A 37 -10.46 -2.14 2.12
C LYS A 37 -9.90 -3.44 2.73
N ASP A 38 -10.69 -4.50 2.78
CA ASP A 38 -10.30 -5.73 3.47
C ASP A 38 -9.20 -6.46 2.70
N ALA A 39 -9.29 -6.49 1.36
CA ALA A 39 -8.23 -7.04 0.50
C ALA A 39 -6.91 -6.25 0.64
N TYR A 40 -7.01 -4.92 0.71
CA TYR A 40 -5.86 -4.05 0.95
C TYR A 40 -5.21 -4.32 2.32
N ILE A 41 -6.01 -4.45 3.38
CA ILE A 41 -5.49 -4.77 4.72
C ILE A 41 -4.77 -6.12 4.73
N GLN A 42 -5.33 -7.14 4.08
CA GLN A 42 -4.71 -8.47 3.97
C GLN A 42 -3.37 -8.39 3.21
N LEU A 43 -3.35 -7.70 2.06
CA LEU A 43 -2.12 -7.49 1.29
C LEU A 43 -1.07 -6.73 2.10
N LYS A 44 -1.48 -5.70 2.84
CA LYS A 44 -0.60 -4.90 3.70
C LYS A 44 0.04 -5.78 4.78
N HIS A 45 -0.74 -6.62 5.46
CA HIS A 45 -0.19 -7.54 6.46
C HIS A 45 0.80 -8.53 5.84
N TYR A 46 0.46 -9.11 4.68
CA TYR A 46 1.39 -9.98 3.95
C TYR A 46 2.72 -9.27 3.62
N CYS A 47 2.66 -8.04 3.13
CA CYS A 47 3.86 -7.25 2.84
C CYS A 47 4.69 -6.92 4.09
N ILE A 48 4.03 -6.66 5.23
CA ILE A 48 4.69 -6.42 6.51
C ILE A 48 5.46 -7.67 6.95
N ASP A 49 4.81 -8.83 6.93
CA ASP A 49 5.42 -10.09 7.39
C ASP A 49 6.68 -10.42 6.58
N GLU A 50 6.61 -10.29 5.26
CA GLU A 50 7.75 -10.51 4.35
C GLU A 50 8.88 -9.50 4.56
N LEU A 51 8.54 -8.21 4.79
CA LEU A 51 9.55 -7.18 5.11
C LEU A 51 10.26 -7.48 6.43
N ILE A 52 9.51 -7.85 7.47
CA ILE A 52 10.07 -8.18 8.78
C ILE A 52 10.97 -9.40 8.67
N GLU A 53 10.54 -10.44 7.96
CA GLU A 53 11.35 -11.64 7.74
C GLU A 53 12.66 -11.31 7.00
N GLU A 54 12.60 -10.53 5.92
CA GLU A 54 13.79 -10.17 5.15
C GLU A 54 14.75 -9.28 5.96
N LEU A 55 14.24 -8.27 6.67
CA LEU A 55 15.06 -7.41 7.52
C LEU A 55 15.70 -8.17 8.68
N SER A 56 15.01 -9.16 9.25
CA SER A 56 15.50 -9.97 10.38
C SER A 56 16.71 -10.85 10.01
N LYS A 57 17.05 -10.96 8.72
CA LYS A 57 18.26 -11.67 8.27
C LYS A 57 19.54 -10.90 8.57
N THR A 58 19.47 -9.57 8.67
CA THR A 58 20.64 -8.69 8.84
C THR A 58 20.50 -7.71 10.00
N CYS A 59 19.28 -7.29 10.33
CA CYS A 59 19.03 -6.33 11.40
C CYS A 59 18.91 -7.03 12.76
N HIS A 60 19.45 -6.39 13.79
CA HIS A 60 19.37 -6.82 15.19
C HIS A 60 18.00 -6.47 15.80
N HIS A 61 17.42 -5.36 15.36
CA HIS A 61 16.10 -4.91 15.77
C HIS A 61 15.23 -4.69 14.53
N VAL A 62 14.04 -5.27 14.52
CA VAL A 62 13.05 -5.12 13.44
C VAL A 62 11.67 -4.97 14.06
N GLY A 63 10.88 -4.04 13.54
CA GLY A 63 9.55 -3.81 14.08
C GLY A 63 8.69 -2.88 13.25
N LEU A 64 7.51 -2.61 13.82
CA LEU A 64 6.57 -1.63 13.30
C LEU A 64 6.59 -0.38 14.18
N GLU A 65 6.52 0.78 13.56
CA GLU A 65 6.35 2.06 14.23
C GLU A 65 5.11 2.76 13.65
N ASN A 66 4.37 3.47 14.50
CA ASN A 66 3.23 4.28 14.10
C ASN A 66 3.41 5.68 14.70
N ASP A 67 3.46 6.71 13.85
CA ASP A 67 3.69 8.10 14.28
C ASP A 67 2.39 8.87 14.59
N GLY A 68 1.26 8.17 14.62
CA GLY A 68 -0.08 8.70 14.82
C GLY A 68 -0.87 8.88 13.52
N GLU A 69 -0.21 8.92 12.37
CA GLU A 69 -0.85 9.08 11.06
C GLU A 69 -0.46 7.95 10.11
N TYR A 70 0.81 7.56 10.10
CA TYR A 70 1.39 6.58 9.19
C TYR A 70 2.00 5.41 9.95
N VAL A 71 2.11 4.27 9.26
CA VAL A 71 2.75 3.06 9.78
C VAL A 71 4.03 2.81 8.98
N PHE A 72 5.08 2.41 9.68
CA PHE A 72 6.40 2.12 9.12
C PHE A 72 6.87 0.75 9.56
N VAL A 73 7.59 0.04 8.70
CA VAL A 73 8.49 -1.03 9.11
C VAL A 73 9.89 -0.44 9.25
N TYR A 74 10.58 -0.76 10.35
CA TYR A 74 11.96 -0.35 10.56
C TYR A 74 12.86 -1.56 10.85
N GLY A 75 14.14 -1.39 10.54
CA GLY A 75 15.20 -2.32 10.86
C GLY A 75 16.47 -1.59 11.26
N GLU A 76 17.18 -2.06 12.29
CA GLU A 76 18.44 -1.49 12.76
C GLU A 76 19.51 -2.59 12.81
N ASP A 77 20.60 -2.36 12.08
CA ASP A 77 21.82 -3.15 12.13
C ASP A 77 22.90 -2.36 12.89
N GLU A 78 23.00 -2.65 14.19
CA GLU A 78 23.94 -1.98 15.09
C GLU A 78 25.41 -2.24 14.73
N GLU A 79 25.74 -3.41 14.17
CA GLU A 79 27.12 -3.80 13.84
C GLU A 79 27.67 -2.92 12.72
N HIS A 80 26.83 -2.59 11.74
CA HIS A 80 27.21 -1.79 10.57
C HIS A 80 26.72 -0.34 10.64
N ASN A 81 26.07 0.07 11.74
CA ASN A 81 25.44 1.38 11.92
C ASN A 81 24.49 1.74 10.76
N LYS A 82 23.61 0.80 10.39
CA LYS A 82 22.63 0.98 9.32
C LYS A 82 21.22 0.99 9.87
N ARG A 83 20.37 1.85 9.31
CA ARG A 83 18.95 1.92 9.66
C ARG A 83 18.07 1.92 8.41
N TYR A 84 17.03 1.11 8.44
CA TYR A 84 16.03 0.99 7.38
C TYR A 84 14.70 1.51 7.91
N VAL A 85 14.02 2.37 7.16
CA VAL A 85 12.68 2.88 7.52
C VAL A 85 11.81 2.93 6.26
N ILE A 86 10.73 2.15 6.26
CA ILE A 86 9.84 1.97 5.11
C ILE A 86 8.41 2.29 5.54
N GLU A 87 7.89 3.43 5.10
CA GLU A 87 6.47 3.82 5.24
C GLU A 87 5.56 2.86 4.44
N LEU A 88 4.44 2.47 5.02
CA LEU A 88 3.50 1.51 4.44
C LEU A 88 2.35 2.18 3.67
N SER A 89 2.70 3.10 2.77
CA SER A 89 1.71 3.74 1.91
C SER A 89 1.13 2.77 0.87
N PRO A 90 -0.10 3.00 0.34
CA PRO A 90 -0.68 2.13 -0.68
C PRO A 90 0.20 1.93 -1.91
N ILE A 91 0.94 2.97 -2.31
CA ILE A 91 1.89 2.92 -3.42
C ILE A 91 3.07 2.01 -3.05
N LYS A 92 3.65 2.19 -1.85
CA LYS A 92 4.77 1.37 -1.39
C LYS A 92 4.35 -0.08 -1.20
N ILE A 93 3.16 -0.35 -0.65
CA ILE A 93 2.60 -1.71 -0.53
C ILE A 93 2.53 -2.41 -1.90
N SER A 94 2.04 -1.72 -2.94
CA SER A 94 2.04 -2.29 -4.29
C SER A 94 3.44 -2.55 -4.85
N GLN A 95 4.42 -1.69 -4.54
CA GLN A 95 5.81 -1.90 -4.93
C GLN A 95 6.44 -3.09 -4.19
N ILE A 96 6.17 -3.22 -2.89
CA ILE A 96 6.63 -4.32 -2.03
C ILE A 96 6.06 -5.64 -2.54
N GLU A 97 4.75 -5.72 -2.77
CA GLU A 97 4.10 -6.90 -3.36
C GLU A 97 4.80 -7.34 -4.66
N LYS A 98 5.08 -6.38 -5.55
CA LYS A 98 5.78 -6.65 -6.80
C LYS A 98 7.23 -7.10 -6.56
N ALA A 99 7.93 -6.51 -5.61
CA ALA A 99 9.29 -6.91 -5.25
C ALA A 99 9.30 -8.35 -4.70
N ILE A 100 8.33 -8.73 -3.87
CA ILE A 100 8.13 -10.10 -3.39
C ILE A 100 7.90 -11.05 -4.56
N GLY A 101 6.92 -10.76 -5.42
CA GLY A 101 6.57 -11.60 -6.57
C GLY A 101 7.71 -11.76 -7.60
N THR A 102 8.64 -10.79 -7.66
CA THR A 102 9.82 -10.85 -8.52
C THR A 102 11.11 -11.29 -7.79
N LYS A 103 11.02 -11.68 -6.52
CA LYS A 103 12.15 -12.11 -5.67
C LYS A 103 13.25 -11.05 -5.54
N LYS A 104 12.86 -9.79 -5.51
CA LYS A 104 13.74 -8.61 -5.40
C LYS A 104 13.48 -7.81 -4.13
N LEU A 105 12.88 -8.41 -3.11
CA LEU A 105 12.55 -7.72 -1.87
C LEU A 105 13.79 -7.15 -1.17
N ALA A 106 14.87 -7.93 -1.09
CA ALA A 106 16.13 -7.45 -0.51
C ALA A 106 16.71 -6.24 -1.26
N ASP A 107 16.59 -6.20 -2.59
CA ASP A 107 17.06 -5.05 -3.39
C ASP A 107 16.18 -3.83 -3.16
N TYR A 108 14.86 -4.01 -3.05
CA TYR A 108 13.92 -2.94 -2.70
C TYR A 108 14.23 -2.34 -1.32
N ILE A 109 14.48 -3.18 -0.30
CA ILE A 109 14.79 -2.72 1.07
C ILE A 109 16.05 -1.86 1.11
N LYS A 110 17.09 -2.22 0.34
CA LYS A 110 18.36 -1.47 0.28
C LYS A 110 18.17 -0.02 -0.18
N GLU A 111 17.12 0.29 -0.94
CA GLU A 111 16.81 1.66 -1.35
C GLU A 111 16.47 2.58 -0.17
N TYR A 112 16.14 1.98 0.98
CA TYR A 112 15.76 2.67 2.22
C TYR A 112 16.84 2.58 3.31
N GLU A 113 18.04 2.12 2.96
CA GLU A 113 19.20 2.12 3.84
C GLU A 113 19.62 3.57 4.12
N ASN A 114 19.64 3.94 5.40
CA ASN A 114 20.20 5.19 5.89
C ASN A 114 21.42 4.87 6.76
N GLY A 115 22.54 5.54 6.51
CA GLY A 115 23.82 5.37 7.21
C GLY A 115 24.82 6.44 6.81
#